data_AF-A0A2H3JG43-F1
#
_entry.id   AF-A0A2H3JG43-F1
#
_cell.length_a   1.000
_cell.length_b   1.000
_cell.length_c   1.000
_cell.angle_alpha   90.00
_cell.angle_beta   90.00
_cell.angle_gamma   90.00
#
_symmetry.space_group_name_H-M   'P 1'
#
loop_
_entity.id
_entity.type
_entity.pdbx_description
1 polymer ?
#
loop_
_entity_poly.entity_id
_entity_poly.type
_entity_poly.pdbx_seq_one_letter_code
_entity_poly.pdbx_strand_id
1 'polypeptide(L)'
;MTVPLFHRADKSLFLERKEHATTADDYIAVSHVWGTPETITPTEVDGVAGLVQLSPGKKDILSILRREDVCGESWFWMDLFCIDQAETASISITDQLMGIPMVYKSSRCVKVLFEHPVCDAWHSSTLRVLSNLGRNLDVEGFKVEELAHTRRCPHLLFFDPWFERLWTRQEGLYGEILEIVVLNPVPCARLQDSSRNKVSGWIAEGSSLAKRTVAESFLYDKLAYHGVSLVNAEQGHFNLYLDLIYRHRLDISKYGGVRGPAPTYSPILEAWRSGRTTTKQRDYVLAVFPDISGYVVPPAARKKTLPELLEDALGQPPIRNRFDIVSKVPRGMMMEPKSLKDSMTSWIPPEPANVGEAYDTCVLWLRDQHTPAAKEKLTLITKQATLSNLELSMAGVSSLRELCTHSIDTVKHMMLVSITGPCTGVMREDVGTPRGLVQQYLVHQFAPVAVAQHLGPTGGMASLYLGSTGVISFDSVKDVPAGVFNEELRRYLPKPLNLSSIVEALRGHTDAAVVLRTPASFTPGLV
;
A
#
# COMPACT_ATOMS: atom_id res chain seq x y z
N MET A 1 0.21 7.76 -28.38
CA MET A 1 0.43 6.34 -28.74
C MET A 1 -0.89 5.60 -28.57
N THR A 2 -1.76 5.56 -29.59
CA THR A 2 -3.03 4.81 -29.51
C THR A 2 -3.06 3.77 -30.62
N VAL A 3 -3.80 2.69 -30.40
CA VAL A 3 -3.89 1.54 -31.29
C VAL A 3 -5.37 1.24 -31.55
N PRO A 4 -5.82 1.08 -32.80
CA PRO A 4 -7.13 0.54 -33.13
C PRO A 4 -6.96 -0.95 -33.50
N LEU A 5 -8.07 -1.63 -33.71
CA LEU A 5 -8.08 -3.03 -34.11
C LEU A 5 -8.81 -3.18 -35.45
N PHE A 6 -8.15 -3.80 -36.44
CA PHE A 6 -8.66 -3.90 -37.80
C PHE A 6 -8.77 -5.35 -38.27
N HIS A 7 -9.63 -5.57 -39.27
CA HIS A 7 -9.68 -6.80 -40.03
C HIS A 7 -8.82 -6.71 -41.30
N ARG A 8 -8.05 -7.76 -41.56
CA ARG A 8 -7.49 -8.02 -42.88
C ARG A 8 -8.55 -8.56 -43.83
N ALA A 9 -8.20 -8.66 -45.12
CA ALA A 9 -9.05 -9.27 -46.14
C ALA A 9 -9.42 -10.74 -45.84
N ASP A 10 -8.57 -11.46 -45.12
CA ASP A 10 -8.81 -12.84 -44.65
C ASP A 10 -9.60 -12.92 -43.33
N LYS A 11 -10.07 -11.78 -42.82
CA LYS A 11 -10.77 -11.58 -41.54
C LYS A 11 -9.90 -11.74 -40.29
N SER A 12 -8.58 -11.94 -40.41
CA SER A 12 -7.69 -11.93 -39.24
C SER A 12 -7.66 -10.54 -38.59
N LEU A 13 -7.44 -10.50 -37.28
CA LEU A 13 -7.31 -9.25 -36.52
C LEU A 13 -5.84 -8.82 -36.49
N PHE A 14 -5.59 -7.52 -36.61
CA PHE A 14 -4.25 -6.93 -36.43
C PHE A 14 -4.33 -5.53 -35.81
N LEU A 15 -3.23 -5.13 -35.17
CA LEU A 15 -3.06 -3.82 -34.55
C LEU A 15 -2.35 -2.84 -35.48
N GLU A 16 -2.79 -1.57 -35.50
CA GLU A 16 -2.12 -0.49 -36.22
C GLU A 16 -1.69 0.62 -35.24
N ARG A 17 -0.45 1.11 -35.29
CA ARG A 17 -0.05 2.21 -34.38
C ARG A 17 -0.33 3.56 -35.01
N LYS A 18 -1.01 4.46 -34.30
CA LYS A 18 -1.11 5.87 -34.70
C LYS A 18 0.17 6.62 -34.31
N GLU A 19 1.04 6.84 -35.29
CA GLU A 19 2.39 7.41 -35.11
C GLU A 19 2.41 8.76 -34.39
N HIS A 20 1.40 9.59 -34.62
CA HIS A 20 1.29 10.94 -34.03
C HIS A 20 0.21 11.06 -32.95
N ALA A 21 -0.18 9.95 -32.33
CA ALA A 21 -1.21 9.95 -31.29
C ALA A 21 -0.73 10.68 -30.02
N THR A 22 -1.59 11.54 -29.47
CA THR A 22 -1.32 12.31 -28.25
C THR A 22 -2.34 12.00 -27.16
N THR A 23 -2.10 12.46 -25.93
CA THR A 23 -3.09 12.31 -24.83
C THR A 23 -4.33 13.18 -25.01
N ALA A 24 -4.38 14.06 -26.03
CA ALA A 24 -5.55 14.86 -26.37
C ALA A 24 -6.53 14.13 -27.30
N ASP A 25 -6.13 12.99 -27.88
CA ASP A 25 -7.03 12.14 -28.65
C ASP A 25 -8.10 11.49 -27.76
N ASP A 26 -9.23 11.07 -28.34
CA ASP A 26 -10.21 10.23 -27.64
C ASP A 26 -9.79 8.75 -27.72
N TYR A 27 -9.60 8.12 -26.56
CA TYR A 27 -9.22 6.72 -26.44
C TYR A 27 -9.59 6.14 -25.08
N ILE A 28 -9.56 4.81 -25.01
CA ILE A 28 -9.71 4.02 -23.79
C ILE A 28 -8.32 3.61 -23.30
N ALA A 29 -8.03 3.68 -22.00
CA ALA A 29 -6.85 3.02 -21.45
C ALA A 29 -7.22 1.63 -20.92
N VAL A 30 -6.36 0.64 -21.11
CA VAL A 30 -6.59 -0.74 -20.67
C VAL A 30 -5.58 -1.09 -19.58
N SER A 31 -6.07 -1.35 -18.37
CA SER A 31 -5.27 -1.86 -17.25
C SER A 31 -5.48 -3.36 -17.11
N HIS A 32 -4.39 -4.12 -17.00
CA HIS A 32 -4.47 -5.57 -16.89
C HIS A 32 -3.30 -6.17 -16.14
N VAL A 33 -3.52 -7.34 -15.55
CA VAL A 33 -2.43 -8.17 -15.03
C VAL A 33 -1.84 -8.99 -16.17
N TRP A 34 -0.51 -8.95 -16.34
CA TRP A 34 0.16 -9.73 -17.39
C TRP A 34 0.14 -11.24 -17.12
N GLY A 35 -0.01 -11.65 -15.85
CA GLY A 35 0.24 -13.01 -15.37
C GLY A 35 1.41 -13.01 -14.39
N THR A 36 1.66 -14.13 -13.72
CA THR A 36 2.85 -14.30 -12.87
C THR A 36 4.06 -14.69 -13.74
N PRO A 37 5.30 -14.41 -13.31
CA PRO A 37 6.50 -14.80 -14.08
C PRO A 37 6.52 -16.29 -14.49
N GLU A 38 5.89 -17.15 -13.71
CA GLU A 38 5.81 -18.60 -13.94
C GLU A 38 4.71 -19.00 -14.94
N THR A 39 3.76 -18.11 -15.22
CA THR A 39 2.58 -18.40 -16.06
C THR A 39 2.55 -17.64 -17.38
N ILE A 40 3.30 -16.54 -17.49
CA ILE A 40 3.40 -15.78 -18.74
C ILE A 40 4.15 -16.57 -19.82
N THR A 41 3.65 -16.49 -21.05
CA THR A 41 4.27 -17.12 -22.22
C THR A 41 4.58 -16.07 -23.29
N PRO A 42 5.76 -16.11 -23.93
CA PRO A 42 6.05 -15.32 -25.11
C PRO A 42 5.05 -15.68 -26.22
N THR A 43 4.33 -14.68 -26.71
CA THR A 43 3.24 -14.84 -27.69
C THR A 43 3.45 -13.85 -28.82
N GLU A 44 3.31 -14.30 -30.06
CA GLU A 44 3.29 -13.43 -31.23
C GLU A 44 1.91 -12.78 -31.35
N VAL A 45 1.87 -11.46 -31.45
CA VAL A 45 0.62 -10.70 -31.63
C VAL A 45 0.72 -9.90 -32.91
N ASP A 46 -0.25 -10.12 -33.79
CA ASP A 46 -0.24 -9.53 -35.12
C ASP A 46 -0.36 -8.00 -35.08
N GLY A 47 0.52 -7.32 -35.83
CA GLY A 47 0.68 -5.86 -35.78
C GLY A 47 1.59 -5.35 -34.65
N VAL A 48 2.19 -6.22 -33.86
CA VAL A 48 3.19 -5.88 -32.83
C VAL A 48 4.56 -6.41 -33.24
N ALA A 49 5.57 -5.55 -33.18
CA ALA A 49 6.94 -5.98 -33.43
C ALA A 49 7.47 -6.81 -32.25
N GLY A 50 7.78 -8.08 -32.50
CA GLY A 50 8.37 -9.00 -31.52
C GLY A 50 7.36 -9.78 -30.67
N LEU A 51 7.88 -10.54 -29.70
CA LEU A 51 7.07 -11.35 -28.79
C LEU A 51 6.63 -10.54 -27.58
N VAL A 52 5.36 -10.69 -27.21
CA VAL A 52 4.79 -10.10 -26.00
C VAL A 52 4.56 -11.17 -24.93
N GLN A 53 4.70 -10.80 -23.66
CA GLN A 53 4.46 -11.72 -22.55
C GLN A 53 2.99 -11.65 -22.13
N LEU A 54 2.26 -12.75 -22.28
CA LEU A 54 0.83 -12.83 -21.99
C LEU A 54 0.51 -14.00 -21.06
N SER A 55 -0.48 -13.81 -20.20
CA SER A 55 -1.10 -14.88 -19.41
C SER A 55 -1.88 -15.83 -20.32
N PRO A 56 -2.11 -17.09 -19.91
CA PRO A 56 -2.90 -18.05 -20.68
C PRO A 56 -4.32 -17.56 -20.99
N GLY A 57 -4.91 -16.78 -20.08
CA GLY A 57 -6.26 -16.18 -20.24
C GLY A 57 -6.33 -15.09 -21.32
N LYS A 58 -5.19 -14.53 -21.74
CA LYS A 58 -5.07 -13.48 -22.76
C LYS A 58 -4.37 -13.95 -24.03
N LYS A 59 -4.22 -15.26 -24.24
CA LYS A 59 -3.58 -15.80 -25.47
C LYS A 59 -4.23 -15.29 -26.76
N ASP A 60 -5.52 -14.97 -26.72
CA ASP A 60 -6.30 -14.38 -27.82
C ASP A 60 -6.68 -12.92 -27.49
N ILE A 61 -5.66 -12.13 -27.12
CA ILE A 61 -5.83 -10.75 -26.67
C ILE A 61 -6.52 -9.86 -27.72
N LEU A 62 -6.30 -10.11 -29.02
CA LEU A 62 -6.93 -9.32 -30.08
C LEU A 62 -8.44 -9.53 -30.11
N SER A 63 -8.92 -10.77 -30.01
CA SER A 63 -10.36 -11.04 -29.92
C SER A 63 -10.97 -10.46 -28.65
N ILE A 64 -10.25 -10.48 -27.53
CA ILE A 64 -10.70 -9.85 -26.27
C ILE A 64 -10.88 -8.34 -26.47
N LEU A 65 -9.87 -7.66 -27.03
CA LEU A 65 -9.91 -6.22 -27.26
C LEU A 65 -11.01 -5.82 -28.27
N ARG A 66 -11.31 -6.71 -29.22
CA ARG A 66 -12.37 -6.50 -30.21
C ARG A 66 -13.78 -6.46 -29.64
N ARG A 67 -14.01 -7.04 -28.46
CA ARG A 67 -15.35 -7.07 -27.86
C ARG A 67 -15.83 -5.64 -27.62
N GLU A 68 -17.10 -5.38 -27.91
CA GLU A 68 -17.71 -4.05 -27.72
C GLU A 68 -17.64 -3.56 -26.28
N ASP A 69 -17.71 -4.47 -25.31
CA ASP A 69 -17.60 -4.14 -23.88
C ASP A 69 -16.16 -3.83 -23.42
N VAL A 70 -15.16 -4.12 -24.26
CA VAL A 70 -13.74 -3.84 -24.01
C VAL A 70 -13.30 -2.58 -24.76
N CYS A 71 -12.92 -2.69 -26.03
CA CYS A 71 -12.52 -1.54 -26.86
C CYS A 71 -13.39 -1.40 -28.12
N GLY A 72 -13.90 -2.50 -28.67
CA GLY A 72 -14.68 -2.49 -29.92
C GLY A 72 -13.87 -1.93 -31.09
N GLU A 73 -14.39 -0.86 -31.68
CA GLU A 73 -13.73 -0.05 -32.74
C GLU A 73 -12.92 1.14 -32.18
N SER A 74 -12.97 1.38 -30.87
CA SER A 74 -12.34 2.56 -30.29
C SER A 74 -10.82 2.43 -30.30
N TRP A 75 -10.15 3.58 -30.44
CA TRP A 75 -8.75 3.69 -30.10
C TRP A 75 -8.52 3.34 -28.64
N PHE A 76 -7.45 2.59 -28.37
CA PHE A 76 -7.06 2.27 -27.02
C PHE A 76 -5.56 2.44 -26.77
N TRP A 77 -5.20 2.52 -25.49
CA TRP A 77 -3.85 2.46 -25.00
C TRP A 77 -3.70 1.26 -24.08
N MET A 78 -2.67 0.46 -24.31
CA MET A 78 -2.29 -0.67 -23.46
C MET A 78 -0.78 -0.71 -23.41
N ASP A 79 -0.20 -0.74 -22.22
CA ASP A 79 1.24 -0.64 -21.98
C ASP A 79 2.05 -1.62 -22.85
N LEU A 80 1.57 -2.85 -22.96
CA LEU A 80 2.15 -3.93 -23.74
C LEU A 80 2.37 -3.60 -25.21
N PHE A 81 1.48 -2.81 -25.81
CA PHE A 81 1.50 -2.49 -27.24
C PHE A 81 1.94 -1.06 -27.52
N CYS A 82 1.80 -0.16 -26.56
CA CYS A 82 2.09 1.26 -26.74
C CYS A 82 3.49 1.65 -26.25
N ILE A 83 4.08 0.91 -25.30
CA ILE A 83 5.44 1.18 -24.82
C ILE A 83 6.43 0.49 -25.74
N ASP A 84 7.26 1.28 -26.43
CA ASP A 84 8.38 0.74 -27.19
C ASP A 84 9.52 0.42 -26.24
N GLN A 85 9.77 -0.88 -26.05
CA GLN A 85 10.82 -1.38 -25.17
C GLN A 85 12.14 -1.62 -25.89
N ALA A 86 12.24 -1.35 -27.20
CA ALA A 86 13.47 -1.49 -27.95
C ALA A 86 14.52 -0.49 -27.48
N GLU A 87 15.80 -0.86 -27.53
CA GLU A 87 16.91 0.07 -27.23
C GLU A 87 16.98 1.23 -28.24
N THR A 88 16.43 1.01 -29.44
CA THR A 88 16.36 1.99 -30.54
C THR A 88 15.04 2.79 -30.55
N ALA A 89 14.23 2.71 -29.50
CA ALA A 89 12.97 3.44 -29.42
C ALA A 89 13.20 4.95 -29.61
N SER A 90 12.33 5.60 -30.39
CA SER A 90 12.42 7.03 -30.68
C SER A 90 12.18 7.92 -29.46
N ILE A 91 11.45 7.41 -28.47
CA ILE A 91 11.18 8.06 -27.19
C ILE A 91 11.88 7.25 -26.10
N SER A 92 12.66 7.93 -25.25
CA SER A 92 13.40 7.25 -24.20
C SER A 92 12.44 6.55 -23.24
N ILE A 93 12.86 5.41 -22.69
CA ILE A 93 12.02 4.68 -21.73
C ILE A 93 11.68 5.54 -20.49
N THR A 94 12.58 6.43 -20.11
CA THR A 94 12.39 7.42 -19.04
C THR A 94 11.19 8.33 -19.35
N ASP A 95 11.13 8.86 -20.57
CA ASP A 95 10.03 9.74 -20.99
C ASP A 95 8.72 8.96 -21.13
N GLN A 96 8.78 7.71 -21.62
CA GLN A 96 7.61 6.85 -21.69
C GLN A 96 7.02 6.58 -20.28
N LEU A 97 7.87 6.27 -19.28
CA LEU A 97 7.44 6.06 -17.90
C LEU A 97 6.83 7.33 -17.28
N MET A 98 7.43 8.50 -17.53
CA MET A 98 6.89 9.79 -17.09
C MET A 98 5.54 10.12 -17.75
N GLY A 99 5.27 9.60 -18.96
CA GLY A 99 4.03 9.80 -19.69
C GLY A 99 2.84 8.96 -19.21
N ILE A 100 3.09 7.80 -18.58
CA ILE A 100 2.03 6.85 -18.17
C ILE A 100 0.92 7.52 -17.35
N PRO A 101 1.19 8.33 -16.31
CA PRO A 101 0.12 8.96 -15.54
C PRO A 101 -0.79 9.82 -16.40
N MET A 102 -0.22 10.58 -17.35
CA MET A 102 -1.00 11.46 -18.22
C MET A 102 -1.89 10.69 -19.18
N VAL A 103 -1.46 9.52 -19.65
CA VAL A 103 -2.28 8.65 -20.49
C VAL A 103 -3.55 8.22 -19.75
N TYR A 104 -3.39 7.62 -18.57
CA TYR A 104 -4.55 7.14 -17.83
C TYR A 104 -5.48 8.25 -17.36
N LYS A 105 -4.93 9.41 -16.95
CA LYS A 105 -5.71 10.61 -16.58
C LYS A 105 -6.51 11.19 -17.73
N SER A 106 -5.98 11.11 -18.96
CA SER A 106 -6.61 11.74 -20.13
C SER A 106 -7.55 10.80 -20.89
N SER A 107 -7.46 9.49 -20.63
CA SER A 107 -8.36 8.51 -21.23
C SER A 107 -9.83 8.77 -20.90
N ARG A 108 -10.73 8.40 -21.82
CA ARG A 108 -12.18 8.47 -21.61
C ARG A 108 -12.63 7.63 -20.42
N CYS A 109 -12.03 6.45 -20.29
CA CYS A 109 -12.18 5.55 -19.15
C CYS A 109 -11.00 4.58 -19.13
N VAL A 110 -10.79 3.95 -17.98
CA VAL A 110 -9.86 2.84 -17.82
C VAL A 110 -10.67 1.54 -17.77
N LYS A 111 -10.52 0.72 -18.81
CA LYS A 111 -11.04 -0.64 -18.84
C LYS A 111 -10.10 -1.54 -18.06
N VAL A 112 -10.64 -2.27 -17.10
CA VAL A 112 -9.84 -3.16 -16.25
C VAL A 112 -10.19 -4.60 -16.55
N LEU A 113 -9.22 -5.36 -17.06
CA LEU A 113 -9.45 -6.72 -17.51
C LEU A 113 -9.13 -7.73 -16.40
N PHE A 114 -10.16 -8.34 -15.84
CA PHE A 114 -10.06 -9.30 -14.74
C PHE A 114 -10.10 -10.74 -15.27
N GLU A 115 -9.12 -11.53 -14.87
CA GLU A 115 -9.00 -12.95 -15.29
C GLU A 115 -9.37 -13.92 -14.19
N HIS A 116 -9.37 -13.46 -12.94
CA HIS A 116 -9.76 -14.30 -11.82
C HIS A 116 -11.17 -14.84 -12.02
N PRO A 117 -11.44 -16.12 -11.72
CA PRO A 117 -12.79 -16.66 -11.78
C PRO A 117 -13.77 -15.83 -10.94
N VAL A 118 -14.89 -15.40 -11.52
CA VAL A 118 -15.94 -14.66 -10.79
C VAL A 118 -17.24 -15.46 -10.79
N CYS A 119 -17.80 -15.68 -9.60
CA CYS A 119 -19.03 -16.41 -9.37
C CYS A 119 -20.23 -15.64 -9.93
N ASP A 120 -20.73 -16.09 -11.09
CA ASP A 120 -21.84 -15.43 -11.78
C ASP A 120 -23.13 -15.44 -10.95
N ALA A 121 -23.43 -16.56 -10.29
CA ALA A 121 -24.65 -16.71 -9.49
C ALA A 121 -24.67 -15.77 -8.27
N TRP A 122 -23.53 -15.56 -7.62
CA TRP A 122 -23.40 -14.59 -6.52
C TRP A 122 -23.55 -13.17 -7.04
N HIS A 123 -22.78 -12.83 -8.08
CA HIS A 123 -22.75 -11.52 -8.67
C HIS A 123 -24.15 -11.07 -9.15
N SER A 124 -24.82 -11.91 -9.93
CA SER A 124 -26.17 -11.67 -10.42
C SER A 124 -27.20 -11.54 -9.29
N SER A 125 -27.06 -12.34 -8.22
CA SER A 125 -27.95 -12.24 -7.05
C SER A 125 -27.75 -10.95 -6.29
N THR A 126 -26.50 -10.52 -6.11
CA THR A 126 -26.16 -9.23 -5.50
C THR A 126 -26.75 -8.08 -6.29
N LEU A 127 -26.55 -8.03 -7.62
CA LEU A 127 -27.10 -6.97 -8.47
C LEU A 127 -28.63 -6.85 -8.36
N ARG A 128 -29.34 -7.99 -8.27
CA ARG A 128 -30.78 -8.02 -8.02
C ARG A 128 -31.16 -7.46 -6.63
N VAL A 129 -30.39 -7.77 -5.59
CA VAL A 129 -30.61 -7.21 -4.25
C VAL A 129 -30.36 -5.70 -4.24
N LEU A 130 -29.27 -5.25 -4.89
CA LEU A 130 -28.91 -3.83 -4.96
C LEU A 130 -29.94 -2.98 -5.72
N SER A 131 -30.55 -3.54 -6.77
CA SER A 131 -31.61 -2.85 -7.53
C SER A 131 -32.91 -2.73 -6.72
N ASN A 132 -33.20 -3.70 -5.85
CA ASN A 132 -34.43 -3.70 -5.03
C ASN A 132 -34.31 -2.87 -3.74
N LEU A 133 -33.16 -2.92 -3.05
CA LEU A 133 -32.98 -2.26 -1.75
C LEU A 133 -32.50 -0.80 -1.88
N GLY A 134 -31.84 -0.45 -2.99
CA GLY A 134 -31.33 0.89 -3.22
C GLY A 134 -30.42 1.37 -2.08
N ARG A 135 -30.83 2.46 -1.40
CA ARG A 135 -30.08 3.07 -0.28
C ARG A 135 -30.34 2.42 1.09
N ASN A 136 -31.29 1.49 1.21
CA ASN A 136 -31.67 0.84 2.47
C ASN A 136 -30.96 -0.50 2.69
N LEU A 137 -29.83 -0.73 2.02
CA LEU A 137 -29.07 -1.95 2.18
C LEU A 137 -28.42 -2.00 3.57
N ASP A 138 -28.67 -3.08 4.30
CA ASP A 138 -27.90 -3.40 5.51
C ASP A 138 -26.46 -3.73 5.11
N VAL A 139 -25.56 -2.77 5.33
CA VAL A 139 -24.15 -2.87 4.97
C VAL A 139 -23.50 -4.03 5.70
N GLU A 140 -23.67 -4.12 7.03
CA GLU A 140 -23.02 -5.15 7.84
C GLU A 140 -23.57 -6.53 7.52
N GLY A 141 -24.89 -6.66 7.35
CA GLY A 141 -25.50 -7.90 6.88
C GLY A 141 -24.94 -8.35 5.52
N PHE A 142 -24.75 -7.42 4.58
CA PHE A 142 -24.12 -7.74 3.30
C PHE A 142 -22.68 -8.25 3.46
N LYS A 143 -21.87 -7.58 4.29
CA LYS A 143 -20.47 -7.98 4.53
C LYS A 143 -20.38 -9.40 5.08
N VAL A 144 -21.26 -9.73 6.03
CA VAL A 144 -21.34 -11.07 6.63
C VAL A 144 -21.72 -12.12 5.60
N GLU A 145 -22.73 -11.85 4.77
CA GLU A 145 -23.18 -12.79 3.73
C GLU A 145 -22.13 -13.00 2.62
N GLU A 146 -21.44 -11.94 2.22
CA GLU A 146 -20.33 -12.00 1.26
C GLU A 146 -19.18 -12.88 1.76
N LEU A 147 -18.79 -12.70 3.03
CA LEU A 147 -17.78 -13.55 3.67
C LEU A 147 -18.27 -15.00 3.80
N ALA A 148 -19.53 -15.21 4.23
CA ALA A 148 -20.11 -16.54 4.36
C ALA A 148 -20.16 -17.29 3.01
N HIS A 149 -20.39 -16.58 1.90
CA HIS A 149 -20.32 -17.13 0.54
C HIS A 149 -18.94 -17.76 0.27
N THR A 150 -17.87 -17.06 0.64
CA THR A 150 -16.49 -17.48 0.33
C THR A 150 -16.02 -18.76 1.02
N ARG A 151 -16.66 -19.14 2.13
CA ARG A 151 -16.43 -20.45 2.78
C ARG A 151 -16.50 -21.60 1.78
N ARG A 152 -17.38 -21.50 0.79
CA ARG A 152 -17.64 -22.53 -0.21
C ARG A 152 -17.40 -22.09 -1.65
N CYS A 153 -17.21 -20.80 -1.92
CA CYS A 153 -16.94 -20.30 -3.26
C CYS A 153 -15.98 -19.09 -3.23
N PRO A 154 -14.67 -19.29 -3.47
CA PRO A 154 -13.67 -18.23 -3.40
C PRO A 154 -13.62 -17.35 -4.66
N HIS A 155 -14.56 -17.52 -5.60
CA HIS A 155 -14.58 -16.84 -6.89
C HIS A 155 -15.25 -15.46 -6.77
N LEU A 156 -14.63 -14.55 -6.01
CA LEU A 156 -15.08 -13.16 -5.91
C LEU A 156 -14.12 -12.23 -6.65
N LEU A 157 -14.67 -11.14 -7.19
CA LEU A 157 -13.95 -10.23 -8.06
C LEU A 157 -12.68 -9.63 -7.42
N PHE A 158 -12.73 -9.30 -6.13
CA PHE A 158 -11.59 -8.75 -5.38
C PHE A 158 -10.45 -9.74 -5.08
N PHE A 159 -10.57 -11.01 -5.51
CA PHE A 159 -9.44 -11.94 -5.50
C PHE A 159 -8.51 -11.77 -6.70
N ASP A 160 -8.87 -10.95 -7.69
CA ASP A 160 -7.99 -10.70 -8.83
C ASP A 160 -6.67 -10.04 -8.38
N PRO A 161 -5.51 -10.54 -8.84
CA PRO A 161 -4.20 -9.97 -8.51
C PRO A 161 -4.03 -8.50 -8.91
N TRP A 162 -4.93 -7.97 -9.74
CA TRP A 162 -4.98 -6.56 -10.08
C TRP A 162 -4.95 -5.64 -8.85
N PHE A 163 -5.62 -6.03 -7.76
CA PHE A 163 -5.65 -5.26 -6.50
C PHE A 163 -4.35 -5.31 -5.68
N GLU A 164 -3.41 -6.18 -6.04
CA GLU A 164 -2.17 -6.36 -5.28
C GLU A 164 -0.97 -5.82 -6.04
N ARG A 165 -1.05 -5.68 -7.35
CA ARG A 165 0.06 -5.21 -8.17
C ARG A 165 0.17 -3.69 -8.16
N LEU A 166 1.40 -3.22 -8.08
CA LEU A 166 1.75 -1.81 -8.01
C LEU A 166 1.22 -1.04 -9.23
N TRP A 167 1.67 -1.43 -10.43
CA TRP A 167 1.35 -0.73 -11.67
C TRP A 167 -0.14 -0.74 -11.94
N THR A 168 -0.79 -1.90 -11.92
CA THR A 168 -2.22 -2.01 -12.21
C THR A 168 -3.09 -1.17 -11.28
N ARG A 169 -2.77 -1.12 -9.99
CA ARG A 169 -3.44 -0.20 -9.05
C ARG A 169 -3.16 1.25 -9.35
N GLN A 170 -1.93 1.59 -9.74
CA GLN A 170 -1.58 2.96 -10.07
C GLN A 170 -2.36 3.44 -11.31
N GLU A 171 -2.52 2.57 -12.31
CA GLU A 171 -3.33 2.82 -13.50
C GLU A 171 -4.81 3.06 -13.16
N GLY A 172 -5.38 2.20 -12.29
CA GLY A 172 -6.73 2.38 -11.76
C GLY A 172 -6.88 3.62 -10.86
N LEU A 173 -5.81 4.06 -10.22
CA LEU A 173 -5.80 5.28 -9.42
C LEU A 173 -5.97 6.52 -10.29
N TYR A 174 -5.29 6.56 -11.44
CA TYR A 174 -5.29 7.68 -12.38
C TYR A 174 -6.61 7.91 -13.10
N GLY A 175 -7.28 6.82 -13.48
CA GLY A 175 -8.52 6.90 -14.25
C GLY A 175 -9.65 7.55 -13.48
N GLU A 176 -10.26 8.60 -14.01
CA GLU A 176 -11.47 9.20 -13.41
C GLU A 176 -12.66 8.22 -13.38
N ILE A 177 -12.78 7.44 -14.47
CA ILE A 177 -13.80 6.42 -14.66
C ILE A 177 -13.10 5.07 -14.83
N LEU A 178 -13.52 4.07 -14.05
CA LEU A 178 -13.12 2.67 -14.18
C LEU A 178 -14.30 1.84 -14.65
N GLU A 179 -14.04 0.94 -15.58
CA GLU A 179 -15.01 -0.04 -16.07
C GLU A 179 -14.40 -1.43 -16.02
N ILE A 180 -14.99 -2.33 -15.23
CA ILE A 180 -14.45 -3.67 -15.01
C ILE A 180 -15.02 -4.63 -16.05
N VAL A 181 -14.14 -5.39 -16.69
CA VAL A 181 -14.51 -6.45 -17.63
C VAL A 181 -14.07 -7.78 -17.04
N VAL A 182 -15.03 -8.64 -16.70
CA VAL A 182 -14.79 -10.00 -16.24
C VAL A 182 -14.59 -10.91 -17.44
N LEU A 183 -13.38 -11.45 -17.58
CA LEU A 183 -13.04 -12.37 -18.67
C LEU A 183 -13.38 -13.84 -18.35
N ASN A 184 -13.55 -14.18 -17.08
CA ASN A 184 -13.74 -15.55 -16.61
C ASN A 184 -14.92 -15.70 -15.63
N PRO A 185 -16.17 -15.48 -16.09
CA PRO A 185 -17.34 -15.80 -15.28
C PRO A 185 -17.49 -17.32 -15.13
N VAL A 186 -17.70 -17.80 -13.91
CA VAL A 186 -17.81 -19.23 -13.59
C VAL A 186 -19.07 -19.56 -12.77
N PRO A 187 -19.60 -20.79 -12.89
CA PRO A 187 -20.66 -21.25 -12.01
C PRO A 187 -20.27 -21.19 -10.52
N CYS A 188 -21.28 -21.09 -9.65
CA CYS A 188 -21.05 -21.04 -8.22
C CYS A 188 -20.49 -22.37 -7.70
N ALA A 189 -19.26 -22.34 -7.16
CA ALA A 189 -18.60 -23.54 -6.63
C ALA A 189 -19.35 -24.18 -5.45
N ARG A 190 -20.22 -23.41 -4.75
CA ARG A 190 -21.07 -23.94 -3.66
C ARG A 190 -21.99 -25.08 -4.11
N LEU A 191 -22.34 -25.10 -5.40
CA LEU A 191 -23.24 -26.11 -5.98
C LEU A 191 -22.49 -27.35 -6.46
N GLN A 192 -21.16 -27.29 -6.55
CA GLN A 192 -20.32 -28.35 -7.10
C GLN A 192 -19.55 -29.10 -6.00
N ASP A 193 -19.26 -28.45 -4.87
CA ASP A 193 -18.40 -29.01 -3.83
C ASP A 193 -19.21 -29.37 -2.56
N SER A 194 -19.61 -30.64 -2.45
CA SER A 194 -20.35 -31.16 -1.31
C SER A 194 -19.48 -31.50 -0.09
N SER A 195 -18.14 -31.44 -0.18
CA SER A 195 -17.24 -32.04 0.83
C SER A 195 -16.15 -31.14 1.39
N ARG A 196 -16.21 -29.81 1.23
CA ARG A 196 -15.22 -28.92 1.85
C ARG A 196 -15.22 -29.06 3.39
N ASN A 197 -14.07 -29.46 3.94
CA ASN A 197 -13.84 -29.50 5.39
C ASN A 197 -14.08 -28.11 5.99
N LYS A 198 -14.77 -28.03 7.14
CA LYS A 198 -15.04 -26.79 7.88
C LYS A 198 -13.80 -25.90 8.06
N VAL A 199 -12.62 -26.48 8.32
CA VAL A 199 -11.36 -25.72 8.49
C VAL A 199 -11.00 -24.95 7.22
N SER A 200 -11.09 -25.61 6.05
CA SER A 200 -10.80 -24.96 4.76
C SER A 200 -11.78 -23.81 4.44
N GLY A 201 -13.03 -23.92 4.90
CA GLY A 201 -14.01 -22.84 4.77
C GLY A 201 -13.63 -21.60 5.58
N TRP A 202 -13.18 -21.77 6.83
CA TRP A 202 -12.73 -20.65 7.67
C TRP A 202 -11.44 -20.00 7.13
N ILE A 203 -10.51 -20.78 6.59
CA ILE A 203 -9.31 -20.25 5.93
C ILE A 203 -9.72 -19.40 4.71
N ALA A 204 -10.63 -19.90 3.88
CA ALA A 204 -11.11 -19.17 2.70
C ALA A 204 -11.82 -17.85 3.08
N GLU A 205 -12.61 -17.85 4.14
CA GLU A 205 -13.25 -16.64 4.69
C GLU A 205 -12.22 -15.63 5.19
N GLY A 206 -11.21 -16.07 5.96
CA GLY A 206 -10.13 -15.19 6.42
C GLY A 206 -9.32 -14.61 5.26
N SER A 207 -9.01 -15.41 4.24
CA SER A 207 -8.38 -14.92 3.00
C SER A 207 -9.28 -13.92 2.26
N SER A 208 -10.58 -14.17 2.19
CA SER A 208 -11.53 -13.24 1.58
C SER A 208 -11.58 -11.90 2.29
N LEU A 209 -11.58 -11.91 3.63
CA LEU A 209 -11.54 -10.68 4.41
C LEU A 209 -10.25 -9.89 4.12
N ALA A 210 -9.10 -10.56 4.07
CA ALA A 210 -7.84 -9.91 3.72
C ALA A 210 -7.88 -9.29 2.30
N LYS A 211 -8.34 -10.04 1.29
CA LYS A 211 -8.45 -9.56 -0.10
C LYS A 211 -9.45 -8.41 -0.25
N ARG A 212 -10.58 -8.47 0.45
CA ARG A 212 -11.54 -7.37 0.53
C ARG A 212 -10.89 -6.11 1.10
N THR A 213 -10.15 -6.21 2.20
CA THR A 213 -9.42 -5.08 2.79
C THR A 213 -8.43 -4.45 1.81
N VAL A 214 -7.79 -5.25 0.95
CA VAL A 214 -6.91 -4.73 -0.11
C VAL A 214 -7.70 -3.93 -1.16
N ALA A 215 -8.86 -4.42 -1.59
CA ALA A 215 -9.74 -3.68 -2.51
C ALA A 215 -10.31 -2.41 -1.87
N GLU A 216 -10.70 -2.45 -0.60
CA GLU A 216 -11.13 -1.28 0.16
C GLU A 216 -9.99 -0.26 0.31
N SER A 217 -8.75 -0.69 0.59
CA SER A 217 -7.56 0.17 0.60
C SER A 217 -7.39 0.89 -0.74
N PHE A 218 -7.60 0.21 -1.87
CA PHE A 218 -7.54 0.86 -3.18
C PHE A 218 -8.60 1.97 -3.32
N LEU A 219 -9.81 1.77 -2.80
CA LEU A 219 -10.86 2.78 -2.83
C LEU A 219 -10.50 3.99 -1.96
N TYR A 220 -9.90 3.78 -0.79
CA TYR A 220 -9.36 4.87 0.04
C TYR A 220 -8.29 5.69 -0.71
N ASP A 221 -7.33 5.01 -1.35
CA ASP A 221 -6.30 5.66 -2.15
C ASP A 221 -6.94 6.49 -3.27
N LYS A 222 -7.95 5.93 -3.94
CA LYS A 222 -8.67 6.57 -5.05
C LYS A 222 -9.45 7.81 -4.60
N LEU A 223 -10.15 7.74 -3.48
CA LEU A 223 -10.83 8.89 -2.89
C LEU A 223 -9.83 10.00 -2.54
N ALA A 224 -8.69 9.65 -1.92
CA ALA A 224 -7.64 10.60 -1.59
C ALA A 224 -7.03 11.23 -2.85
N TYR A 225 -6.76 10.43 -3.88
CA TYR A 225 -6.21 10.87 -5.16
C TYR A 225 -7.09 11.91 -5.85
N HIS A 226 -8.41 11.70 -5.83
CA HIS A 226 -9.38 12.57 -6.49
C HIS A 226 -9.99 13.64 -5.57
N GLY A 227 -9.51 13.76 -4.33
CA GLY A 227 -9.93 14.80 -3.39
C GLY A 227 -11.37 14.65 -2.90
N VAL A 228 -11.90 13.43 -2.89
CA VAL A 228 -13.27 13.16 -2.47
C VAL A 228 -13.38 13.17 -0.94
N SER A 229 -14.26 14.00 -0.41
CA SER A 229 -14.66 13.97 1.00
C SER A 229 -16.10 13.45 1.11
N LEU A 230 -16.28 12.33 1.81
CA LEU A 230 -17.59 11.68 1.94
C LEU A 230 -18.29 12.18 3.21
N VAL A 231 -19.49 12.75 3.06
CA VAL A 231 -20.33 13.27 4.18
C VAL A 231 -20.72 12.17 5.18
N ASN A 232 -20.99 10.96 4.67
CA ASN A 232 -21.09 9.73 5.46
C ASN A 232 -20.00 8.78 4.96
N ALA A 233 -18.84 8.80 5.61
CA ALA A 233 -17.66 8.10 5.15
C ALA A 233 -17.90 6.59 4.97
N GLU A 234 -18.63 5.96 5.89
CA GLU A 234 -18.88 4.52 5.84
C GLU A 234 -19.84 4.12 4.71
N GLN A 235 -21.04 4.73 4.66
CA GLN A 235 -22.02 4.41 3.61
C GLN A 235 -21.52 4.83 2.23
N GLY A 236 -20.87 6.00 2.13
CA GLY A 236 -20.28 6.49 0.90
C GLY A 236 -19.21 5.52 0.38
N HIS A 237 -18.27 5.12 1.25
CA HIS A 237 -17.21 4.20 0.88
C HIS A 237 -17.76 2.84 0.44
N PHE A 238 -18.77 2.33 1.15
CA PHE A 238 -19.39 1.08 0.76
C PHE A 238 -20.15 1.17 -0.57
N ASN A 239 -20.76 2.32 -0.89
CA ASN A 239 -21.35 2.52 -2.21
C ASN A 239 -20.29 2.50 -3.32
N LEU A 240 -19.10 3.08 -3.10
CA LEU A 240 -17.98 2.95 -4.06
C LEU A 240 -17.56 1.49 -4.25
N TYR A 241 -17.52 0.72 -3.15
CA TYR A 241 -17.22 -0.70 -3.19
C TYR A 241 -18.23 -1.46 -4.06
N LEU A 242 -19.51 -1.20 -3.88
CA LEU A 242 -20.57 -1.81 -4.71
C LEU A 242 -20.47 -1.39 -6.18
N ASP A 243 -20.16 -0.11 -6.45
CA ASP A 243 -19.99 0.41 -7.81
C ASP A 243 -18.84 -0.26 -8.55
N LEU A 244 -17.68 -0.41 -7.89
CA LEU A 244 -16.52 -1.07 -8.47
C LEU A 244 -16.71 -2.58 -8.58
N ILE A 245 -17.07 -3.25 -7.48
CA ILE A 245 -17.02 -4.71 -7.36
C ILE A 245 -18.23 -5.40 -7.99
N TYR A 246 -19.39 -4.76 -7.96
CA TYR A 246 -20.64 -5.38 -8.39
C TYR A 246 -21.27 -4.68 -9.59
N ARG A 247 -21.30 -3.35 -9.64
CA ARG A 247 -21.81 -2.63 -10.82
C ARG A 247 -20.78 -2.51 -11.94
N HIS A 248 -19.54 -2.95 -11.69
CA HIS A 248 -18.42 -2.93 -12.63
C HIS A 248 -18.16 -1.54 -13.26
N ARG A 249 -18.57 -0.47 -12.59
CA ARG A 249 -18.37 0.90 -13.06
C ARG A 249 -18.21 1.81 -11.86
N LEU A 250 -17.04 2.43 -11.75
CA LEU A 250 -16.75 3.45 -10.76
C LEU A 250 -16.49 4.78 -11.47
N ASP A 251 -17.28 5.79 -11.16
CA ASP A 251 -17.16 7.13 -11.71
C ASP A 251 -17.03 8.12 -10.55
N ILE A 252 -15.83 8.65 -10.36
CA ILE A 252 -15.51 9.46 -9.19
C ILE A 252 -16.23 10.81 -9.18
N SER A 253 -16.61 11.32 -10.36
CA SER A 253 -17.38 12.56 -10.48
C SER A 253 -18.74 12.46 -9.76
N LYS A 254 -19.35 11.26 -9.72
CA LYS A 254 -20.61 10.99 -9.00
C LYS A 254 -20.49 11.13 -7.49
N TYR A 255 -19.27 11.11 -6.97
CA TYR A 255 -18.97 11.28 -5.55
C TYR A 255 -18.41 12.68 -5.25
N GLY A 256 -18.46 13.61 -6.21
CA GLY A 256 -17.96 14.98 -6.05
C GLY A 256 -16.44 15.10 -6.17
N GLY A 257 -15.76 14.05 -6.66
CA GLY A 257 -14.33 14.11 -6.93
C GLY A 257 -14.03 14.78 -8.26
N VAL A 258 -12.77 15.17 -8.42
CA VAL A 258 -12.23 15.71 -9.66
C VAL A 258 -11.07 14.86 -10.15
N ARG A 259 -10.65 15.05 -11.39
CA ARG A 259 -9.46 14.40 -11.93
C ARG A 259 -8.23 14.77 -11.08
N GLY A 260 -7.56 13.75 -10.54
CA GLY A 260 -6.44 13.93 -9.62
C GLY A 260 -5.10 14.23 -10.31
N PRO A 261 -4.01 14.40 -9.52
CA PRO A 261 -3.99 14.30 -8.07
C PRO A 261 -4.56 15.56 -7.40
N ALA A 262 -5.36 15.38 -6.36
CA ALA A 262 -5.82 16.48 -5.52
C ALA A 262 -4.63 17.17 -4.82
N PRO A 263 -4.70 18.48 -4.53
CA PRO A 263 -3.61 19.20 -3.84
C PRO A 263 -3.24 18.59 -2.47
N THR A 264 -4.20 17.95 -1.81
CA THR A 264 -4.04 17.28 -0.52
C THR A 264 -3.44 15.88 -0.63
N TYR A 265 -3.38 15.29 -1.83
CA TYR A 265 -2.85 13.96 -2.06
C TYR A 265 -1.32 13.93 -1.88
N SER A 266 -0.84 12.95 -1.12
CA SER A 266 0.57 12.65 -0.98
C SER A 266 0.85 11.27 -1.56
N PRO A 267 1.48 11.18 -2.76
CA PRO A 267 1.74 9.90 -3.42
C PRO A 267 2.48 8.90 -2.52
N ILE A 268 3.44 9.39 -1.74
CA ILE A 268 4.30 8.54 -0.91
C ILE A 268 3.58 8.11 0.37
N LEU A 269 2.85 9.02 1.04
CA LEU A 269 2.14 8.65 2.27
C LEU A 269 1.00 7.66 2.00
N GLU A 270 0.27 7.83 0.90
CA GLU A 270 -0.77 6.87 0.53
C GLU A 270 -0.16 5.55 0.02
N ALA A 271 0.94 5.60 -0.75
CA ALA A 271 1.64 4.39 -1.15
C ALA A 271 2.21 3.60 0.04
N TRP A 272 2.75 4.27 1.05
CA TRP A 272 3.33 3.67 2.25
C TRP A 272 2.33 2.78 3.01
N ARG A 273 1.04 3.13 3.00
CA ARG A 273 -0.01 2.33 3.65
C ARG A 273 -0.47 1.14 2.82
N SER A 274 -0.04 1.03 1.57
CA SER A 274 -0.51 0.00 0.66
C SER A 274 0.41 -1.22 0.66
N GLY A 275 -0.17 -2.41 0.64
CA GLY A 275 0.55 -3.68 0.48
C GLY A 275 0.90 -4.03 -0.97
N ARG A 276 0.98 -3.04 -1.87
CA ARG A 276 1.20 -3.30 -3.30
C ARG A 276 2.57 -3.90 -3.57
N THR A 277 2.64 -4.86 -4.48
CA THR A 277 3.86 -5.58 -4.84
C THR A 277 4.20 -5.42 -6.32
N THR A 278 5.46 -5.64 -6.66
CA THR A 278 5.97 -5.66 -8.03
C THR A 278 7.08 -6.71 -8.15
N THR A 279 7.30 -7.22 -9.35
CA THR A 279 8.42 -8.13 -9.65
C THR A 279 9.78 -7.43 -9.65
N LYS A 280 9.80 -6.09 -9.77
CA LYS A 280 11.03 -5.30 -9.87
C LYS A 280 10.96 -4.15 -8.86
N GLN A 281 11.73 -4.22 -7.77
CA GLN A 281 11.60 -3.29 -6.65
C GLN A 281 11.81 -1.82 -7.05
N ARG A 282 12.62 -1.55 -8.08
CA ARG A 282 12.77 -0.21 -8.67
C ARG A 282 11.45 0.46 -9.05
N ASP A 283 10.44 -0.33 -9.42
CA ASP A 283 9.16 0.19 -9.87
C ASP A 283 8.39 0.88 -8.74
N TYR A 284 8.71 0.61 -7.47
CA TYR A 284 8.17 1.38 -6.35
C TYR A 284 8.39 2.88 -6.59
N VAL A 285 9.59 3.31 -6.97
CA VAL A 285 9.86 4.72 -7.31
C VAL A 285 9.20 5.11 -8.63
N LEU A 286 9.38 4.29 -9.67
CA LEU A 286 8.95 4.64 -11.03
C LEU A 286 7.44 4.71 -11.22
N ALA A 287 6.64 4.07 -10.36
CA ALA A 287 5.19 4.14 -10.41
C ALA A 287 4.61 5.27 -9.56
N VAL A 288 5.26 5.62 -8.44
CA VAL A 288 4.68 6.54 -7.44
C VAL A 288 5.17 7.98 -7.62
N PHE A 289 6.47 8.17 -7.90
CA PHE A 289 7.07 9.50 -7.96
C PHE A 289 6.64 10.35 -9.17
N PRO A 290 6.29 9.79 -10.35
CA PRO A 290 5.80 10.61 -11.48
C PRO A 290 4.57 11.46 -11.20
N ASP A 291 3.79 11.21 -10.14
CA ASP A 291 2.69 12.10 -9.72
C ASP A 291 3.16 13.35 -8.97
N ILE A 292 4.43 13.41 -8.58
CA ILE A 292 4.98 14.56 -7.88
C ILE A 292 5.42 15.58 -8.91
N SER A 293 4.71 16.71 -8.96
CA SER A 293 5.02 17.82 -9.87
C SER A 293 6.51 18.20 -9.82
N GLY A 294 7.14 18.17 -11.00
CA GLY A 294 8.55 18.52 -11.21
C GLY A 294 9.53 17.35 -11.08
N TYR A 295 9.13 16.21 -10.51
CA TYR A 295 9.98 15.01 -10.50
C TYR A 295 10.33 14.57 -11.92
N VAL A 296 11.58 14.13 -12.12
CA VAL A 296 12.05 13.59 -13.40
C VAL A 296 12.67 12.22 -13.15
N VAL A 297 12.24 11.20 -13.87
CA VAL A 297 12.88 9.88 -13.79
C VAL A 297 14.34 10.00 -14.28
N PRO A 298 15.34 9.50 -13.54
CA PRO A 298 16.73 9.65 -13.94
C PRO A 298 17.06 8.82 -15.20
N PRO A 299 18.11 9.18 -15.97
CA PRO A 299 18.56 8.38 -17.10
C PRO A 299 18.91 6.95 -16.69
N ALA A 300 18.67 6.00 -17.61
CA ALA A 300 18.93 4.59 -17.40
C ALA A 300 18.27 4.01 -16.12
N ALA A 301 17.11 4.53 -15.71
CA ALA A 301 16.40 4.11 -14.51
C ALA A 301 16.18 2.58 -14.41
N ARG A 302 16.03 1.88 -15.53
CA ARG A 302 15.91 0.41 -15.56
C ARG A 302 17.16 -0.35 -15.09
N LYS A 303 18.33 0.29 -15.10
CA LYS A 303 19.61 -0.27 -14.64
C LYS A 303 19.91 0.06 -13.16
N LYS A 304 19.14 0.97 -12.56
CA LYS A 304 19.30 1.37 -11.17
C LYS A 304 18.54 0.43 -10.24
N THR A 305 19.11 0.21 -9.07
CA THR A 305 18.49 -0.47 -7.93
C THR A 305 17.45 0.43 -7.27
N LEU A 306 16.62 -0.14 -6.38
CA LEU A 306 15.67 0.65 -5.60
C LEU A 306 16.39 1.72 -4.74
N PRO A 307 17.44 1.41 -3.94
CA PRO A 307 18.15 2.41 -3.16
C PRO A 307 18.66 3.59 -4.01
N GLU A 308 19.28 3.30 -5.16
CA GLU A 308 19.79 4.35 -6.05
C GLU A 308 18.69 5.25 -6.61
N LEU A 309 17.54 4.69 -6.98
CA LEU A 309 16.41 5.46 -7.50
C LEU A 309 15.72 6.29 -6.42
N LEU A 310 15.55 5.71 -5.23
CA LEU A 310 14.88 6.41 -4.14
C LEU A 310 15.77 7.51 -3.57
N GLU A 311 17.09 7.28 -3.43
CA GLU A 311 18.06 8.33 -3.07
C GLU A 311 18.07 9.47 -4.10
N ASP A 312 18.09 9.14 -5.39
CA ASP A 312 18.03 10.14 -6.46
C ASP A 312 16.75 10.97 -6.33
N ALA A 313 15.59 10.30 -6.24
CA ALA A 313 14.30 10.94 -6.17
C ALA A 313 14.17 11.86 -4.94
N LEU A 314 14.52 11.38 -3.75
CA LEU A 314 14.58 12.18 -2.51
C LEU A 314 15.62 13.31 -2.58
N GLY A 315 16.60 13.19 -3.47
CA GLY A 315 17.61 14.20 -3.76
C GLY A 315 17.13 15.35 -4.64
N GLN A 316 16.09 15.14 -5.45
CA GLN A 316 15.68 16.12 -6.46
C GLN A 316 15.05 17.37 -5.83
N PRO A 317 15.34 18.59 -6.36
CA PRO A 317 14.80 19.85 -5.82
C PRO A 317 13.27 19.88 -5.67
N PRO A 318 12.46 19.39 -6.62
CA PRO A 318 10.99 19.36 -6.48
C PRO A 318 10.53 18.59 -5.24
N ILE A 319 11.21 17.48 -4.92
CA ILE A 319 10.90 16.68 -3.73
C ILE A 319 11.37 17.41 -2.47
N ARG A 320 12.63 17.87 -2.44
CA ARG A 320 13.21 18.59 -1.29
C ARG A 320 12.53 19.91 -0.97
N ASN A 321 11.93 20.56 -1.96
CA ASN A 321 11.22 21.81 -1.79
C ASN A 321 9.80 21.59 -1.27
N ARG A 322 9.17 20.48 -1.66
CA ARG A 322 7.81 20.14 -1.29
C ARG A 322 7.72 19.37 0.03
N PHE A 323 8.74 18.59 0.36
CA PHE A 323 8.73 17.69 1.51
C PHE A 323 9.90 17.91 2.46
N ASP A 324 9.63 17.81 3.75
CA ASP A 324 10.63 17.56 4.78
C ASP A 324 10.81 16.06 4.93
N ILE A 325 12.03 15.61 4.65
CA ILE A 325 12.41 14.20 4.64
C ILE A 325 13.08 13.88 5.97
N VAL A 326 12.48 12.98 6.73
CA VAL A 326 13.03 12.52 8.01
C VAL A 326 13.33 11.03 7.92
N SER A 327 14.55 10.65 8.33
CA SER A 327 14.95 9.25 8.38
C SER A 327 14.37 8.55 9.60
N LYS A 328 13.58 7.48 9.36
CA LYS A 328 13.08 6.57 10.40
C LYS A 328 14.17 5.61 10.85
N VAL A 329 14.92 5.08 9.89
CA VAL A 329 16.07 4.20 10.13
C VAL A 329 17.30 4.85 9.49
N PRO A 330 18.14 5.55 10.27
CA PRO A 330 19.40 6.11 9.79
C PRO A 330 20.31 5.03 9.17
N ARG A 331 20.95 5.35 8.03
CA ARG A 331 21.85 4.45 7.32
C ARG A 331 22.98 3.93 8.19
N GLY A 332 23.56 4.80 9.02
CA GLY A 332 24.67 4.44 9.92
C GLY A 332 24.30 3.43 11.00
N MET A 333 23.01 3.15 11.21
CA MET A 333 22.56 2.08 12.10
C MET A 333 22.57 0.71 11.41
N MET A 334 22.48 0.67 10.09
CA MET A 334 22.29 -0.57 9.33
C MET A 334 23.56 -0.98 8.57
N MET A 335 24.45 -0.03 8.31
CA MET A 335 25.68 -0.26 7.55
C MET A 335 26.72 0.81 7.89
N GLU A 336 27.98 0.52 7.57
CA GLU A 336 29.08 1.45 7.72
C GLU A 336 28.88 2.66 6.77
N PRO A 337 28.66 3.87 7.30
CA PRO A 337 28.38 5.03 6.48
C PRO A 337 29.67 5.62 5.90
N LYS A 338 29.60 6.18 4.69
CA LYS A 338 30.75 6.83 4.04
C LYS A 338 31.11 8.18 4.66
N SER A 339 30.18 8.79 5.40
CA SER A 339 30.34 10.08 6.08
C SER A 339 29.28 10.28 7.17
N LEU A 340 29.45 11.29 8.03
CA LEU A 340 28.43 11.66 9.02
C LEU A 340 27.09 12.05 8.35
N LYS A 341 27.15 12.78 7.23
CA LYS A 341 25.95 13.17 6.48
C LYS A 341 25.25 11.94 5.91
N ASP A 342 26.00 10.98 5.40
CA ASP A 342 25.51 9.70 4.88
C ASP A 342 24.86 8.87 5.98
N SER A 343 25.48 8.81 7.17
CA SER A 343 24.96 8.14 8.36
C SER A 343 23.54 8.58 8.73
N MET A 344 23.25 9.87 8.55
CA MET A 344 21.95 10.48 8.89
C MET A 344 20.87 10.31 7.82
N THR A 345 21.22 9.81 6.63
CA THR A 345 20.23 9.53 5.57
C THR A 345 19.38 8.31 5.91
N SER A 346 18.27 8.10 5.19
CA SER A 346 17.49 6.87 5.31
C SER A 346 18.26 5.68 4.78
N TRP A 347 18.31 4.62 5.59
CA TRP A 347 18.55 3.28 5.11
C TRP A 347 17.39 2.91 4.17
N ILE A 348 17.66 2.24 3.06
CA ILE A 348 16.62 1.79 2.13
C ILE A 348 16.85 0.29 1.96
N PRO A 349 15.84 -0.56 2.26
CA PRO A 349 15.99 -1.99 2.10
C PRO A 349 16.26 -2.29 0.62
N PRO A 350 17.24 -3.15 0.30
CA PRO A 350 17.54 -3.50 -1.08
C PRO A 350 16.41 -4.31 -1.73
N GLU A 351 15.71 -5.13 -0.93
CA GLU A 351 14.71 -6.09 -1.40
C GLU A 351 13.40 -6.06 -0.59
N PRO A 352 12.67 -4.92 -0.54
CA PRO A 352 11.41 -4.86 0.18
C PRO A 352 10.34 -5.73 -0.47
N ALA A 353 9.52 -6.39 0.35
CA ALA A 353 8.46 -7.27 -0.10
C ALA A 353 7.28 -6.52 -0.74
N ASN A 354 7.07 -5.26 -0.36
CA ASN A 354 5.99 -4.40 -0.87
C ASN A 354 6.38 -2.91 -0.82
N VAL A 355 5.56 -2.05 -1.43
CA VAL A 355 5.80 -0.60 -1.48
C VAL A 355 5.78 0.06 -0.09
N GLY A 356 4.97 -0.47 0.83
CA GLY A 356 4.94 0.01 2.20
C GLY A 356 6.30 -0.13 2.87
N GLU A 357 6.88 -1.32 2.78
CA GLU A 357 8.23 -1.60 3.29
C GLU A 357 9.32 -0.75 2.61
N ALA A 358 9.20 -0.53 1.29
CA ALA A 358 10.14 0.29 0.54
C ALA A 358 10.22 1.75 1.02
N TYR A 359 9.10 2.30 1.48
CA TYR A 359 9.00 3.68 1.93
C TYR A 359 9.02 3.84 3.43
N ASP A 360 8.89 2.76 4.18
CA ASP A 360 8.77 2.82 5.63
C ASP A 360 9.99 3.49 6.28
N THR A 361 11.17 3.37 5.69
CA THR A 361 12.42 3.91 6.26
C THR A 361 12.58 5.43 6.19
N CYS A 362 11.69 6.13 5.50
CA CYS A 362 11.70 7.59 5.43
C CYS A 362 10.29 8.16 5.55
N VAL A 363 10.23 9.39 6.04
CA VAL A 363 8.97 10.10 6.19
C VAL A 363 9.05 11.39 5.43
N LEU A 364 8.03 11.66 4.62
CA LEU A 364 7.92 12.87 3.85
C LEU A 364 6.72 13.68 4.32
N TRP A 365 7.01 14.80 4.97
CA TRP A 365 6.00 15.78 5.39
C TRP A 365 5.84 16.85 4.34
N LEU A 366 4.62 17.07 3.86
CA LEU A 366 4.32 18.24 3.02
C LEU A 366 4.59 19.51 3.84
N ARG A 367 5.51 20.36 3.38
CA ARG A 367 5.87 21.62 4.08
C ARG A 367 4.66 22.54 4.29
N ASP A 368 3.72 22.49 3.36
CA ASP A 368 2.51 23.32 3.42
C ASP A 368 1.41 22.75 4.34
N GLN A 369 1.62 21.56 4.94
CA GLN A 369 0.62 20.87 5.78
C GLN A 369 1.05 20.73 7.25
N HIS A 370 1.50 21.80 7.90
CA HIS A 370 1.53 21.89 9.37
C HIS A 370 0.12 21.99 9.99
N THR A 371 -0.84 21.19 9.53
CA THR A 371 -2.22 21.22 10.02
C THR A 371 -2.41 20.22 11.18
N PRO A 372 -3.17 20.60 12.23
CA PRO A 372 -3.56 19.70 13.32
C PRO A 372 -4.21 18.38 12.85
N ALA A 373 -4.87 18.38 11.69
CA ALA A 373 -5.56 17.22 11.12
C ALA A 373 -4.60 16.08 10.71
N ALA A 374 -3.38 16.38 10.26
CA ALA A 374 -2.37 15.37 9.98
C ALA A 374 -1.91 14.69 11.29
N LYS A 375 -1.66 15.47 12.34
CA LYS A 375 -1.39 14.96 13.71
C LYS A 375 -2.56 14.13 14.25
N GLU A 376 -3.80 14.52 13.98
CA GLU A 376 -4.99 13.84 14.51
C GLU A 376 -5.27 12.48 13.83
N LYS A 377 -5.10 12.38 12.50
CA LYS A 377 -5.15 11.10 11.77
C LYS A 377 -4.12 10.09 12.28
N LEU A 378 -2.94 10.56 12.69
CA LEU A 378 -1.86 9.74 13.24
C LEU A 378 -2.10 9.33 14.71
N THR A 379 -2.75 10.18 15.51
CA THR A 379 -3.11 9.91 16.91
C THR A 379 -4.31 8.95 17.05
N LEU A 380 -5.15 8.81 16.02
CA LEU A 380 -6.33 7.94 16.07
C LEU A 380 -5.98 6.45 16.27
N ILE A 381 -4.80 6.01 15.81
CA ILE A 381 -4.32 4.63 15.96
C ILE A 381 -3.97 4.31 17.43
N THR A 382 -3.54 5.31 18.21
CA THR A 382 -3.03 5.15 19.59
C THR A 382 -4.08 5.39 20.67
N LYS A 383 -5.19 6.10 20.38
CA LYS A 383 -6.24 6.44 21.38
C LYS A 383 -7.02 5.25 21.96
N GLN A 384 -6.92 4.06 21.38
CA GLN A 384 -7.69 2.88 21.81
C GLN A 384 -6.91 1.92 22.74
N ALA A 385 -5.73 2.28 23.23
CA ALA A 385 -4.94 1.44 24.15
C ALA A 385 -4.91 2.03 25.57
N THR A 386 -5.54 1.35 26.52
CA THR A 386 -5.37 1.62 27.96
C THR A 386 -4.20 0.81 28.49
N LEU A 387 -3.04 1.47 28.65
CA LEU A 387 -1.92 0.91 29.41
C LEU A 387 -2.08 1.30 30.88
N SER A 388 -1.93 0.31 31.78
CA SER A 388 -1.78 0.55 33.22
C SER A 388 -0.53 1.39 33.50
N ASN A 389 -0.57 2.20 34.56
CA ASN A 389 0.59 2.97 35.00
C ASN A 389 1.74 2.00 35.29
N LEU A 390 2.79 2.03 34.46
CA LEU A 390 4.08 1.46 34.86
C LEU A 390 4.69 2.42 35.88
N GLU A 391 5.16 1.89 37.01
CA GLU A 391 6.04 2.66 37.89
C GLU A 391 7.36 2.89 37.17
N LEU A 392 7.68 4.18 36.98
CA LEU A 392 8.76 4.65 36.16
C LEU A 392 10.07 4.59 36.94
N SER A 393 10.89 3.57 36.66
CA SER A 393 12.26 3.49 37.11
C SER A 393 13.19 3.08 35.97
N MET A 394 14.47 3.39 36.10
CA MET A 394 15.53 2.92 35.19
C MET A 394 15.52 1.38 35.07
N ALA A 395 15.17 0.68 36.16
CA ALA A 395 14.97 -0.76 36.17
C ALA A 395 13.79 -1.20 35.29
N GLY A 396 12.68 -0.46 35.28
CA GLY A 396 11.54 -0.72 34.41
C GLY A 396 11.87 -0.57 32.92
N VAL A 397 12.61 0.47 32.52
CA VAL A 397 13.06 0.66 31.12
C VAL A 397 14.02 -0.45 30.70
N SER A 398 14.94 -0.85 31.59
CA SER A 398 15.89 -1.92 31.33
C SER A 398 15.20 -3.28 31.16
N SER A 399 14.22 -3.58 32.02
CA SER A 399 13.39 -4.79 31.93
C SER A 399 12.56 -4.82 30.66
N LEU A 400 12.02 -3.67 30.24
CA LEU A 400 11.29 -3.56 28.97
C LEU A 400 12.20 -3.83 27.76
N ARG A 401 13.44 -3.33 27.80
CA ARG A 401 14.44 -3.57 26.74
C ARG A 401 14.78 -5.06 26.62
N GLU A 402 15.01 -5.73 27.75
CA GLU A 402 15.26 -7.18 27.82
C GLU A 402 14.03 -8.01 27.40
N LEU A 403 12.82 -7.52 27.70
CA LEU A 403 11.62 -8.16 27.20
C LEU A 403 11.54 -8.06 25.66
N CYS A 404 11.82 -6.88 25.10
CA CYS A 404 11.81 -6.65 23.65
C CYS A 404 12.83 -7.53 22.92
N THR A 405 14.00 -7.83 23.50
CA THR A 405 15.01 -8.71 22.87
C THR A 405 14.50 -10.14 22.65
N HIS A 406 13.50 -10.60 23.43
CA HIS A 406 13.06 -12.00 23.43
C HIS A 406 11.63 -12.23 22.91
N SER A 407 10.77 -11.22 22.97
CA SER A 407 9.32 -11.39 22.76
C SER A 407 8.76 -10.64 21.56
N ILE A 408 9.57 -9.78 20.93
CA ILE A 408 9.15 -8.93 19.82
C ILE A 408 10.17 -9.08 18.69
N ASP A 409 9.67 -9.29 17.47
CA ASP A 409 10.44 -8.99 16.27
C ASP A 409 10.61 -7.47 16.21
N THR A 410 11.66 -6.97 16.87
CA THR A 410 11.82 -5.54 17.14
C THR A 410 12.15 -4.78 15.85
N VAL A 411 12.62 -5.47 14.82
CA VAL A 411 12.79 -4.96 13.45
C VAL A 411 11.44 -4.67 12.84
N LYS A 412 10.57 -5.69 12.81
CA LYS A 412 9.18 -5.54 12.36
C LYS A 412 8.42 -4.55 13.22
N HIS A 413 8.72 -4.45 14.52
CA HIS A 413 8.16 -3.45 15.41
C HIS A 413 8.61 -2.03 15.06
N MET A 414 9.91 -1.78 14.91
CA MET A 414 10.41 -0.49 14.47
C MET A 414 9.81 -0.11 13.11
N MET A 415 9.65 -1.07 12.20
CA MET A 415 9.04 -0.85 10.88
C MET A 415 7.51 -0.67 10.93
N LEU A 416 6.80 -1.34 11.82
CA LEU A 416 5.32 -1.28 11.89
C LEU A 416 4.77 -0.20 12.85
N VAL A 417 5.60 0.38 13.71
CA VAL A 417 5.18 1.48 14.59
C VAL A 417 4.92 2.75 13.78
N SER A 418 3.87 3.47 14.19
CA SER A 418 3.45 4.76 13.62
C SER A 418 4.63 5.71 13.39
N ILE A 419 4.50 6.54 12.36
CA ILE A 419 5.41 7.64 11.99
C ILE A 419 5.50 8.70 13.10
N THR A 420 4.46 8.93 13.89
CA THR A 420 4.55 9.77 15.10
C THR A 420 5.00 8.96 16.31
N GLY A 421 5.34 7.71 16.04
CA GLY A 421 5.81 6.75 17.00
C GLY A 421 7.27 7.04 17.32
N PRO A 422 7.61 6.82 18.56
CA PRO A 422 8.80 7.34 19.18
C PRO A 422 10.04 6.56 18.72
N CYS A 423 9.88 5.38 18.07
CA CYS A 423 10.93 4.61 17.36
C CYS A 423 11.50 5.34 16.14
N THR A 424 10.75 6.28 15.57
CA THR A 424 10.96 6.81 14.21
C THR A 424 11.39 8.28 14.20
N GLY A 425 11.31 8.96 15.36
CA GLY A 425 11.89 10.28 15.59
C GLY A 425 11.32 11.41 14.74
N VAL A 426 10.11 11.27 14.20
CA VAL A 426 9.59 12.15 13.14
C VAL A 426 8.98 13.43 13.69
N MET A 427 8.62 13.42 14.97
CA MET A 427 8.48 14.64 15.77
C MET A 427 9.84 14.87 16.44
N ARG A 428 10.91 15.26 15.73
CA ARG A 428 12.02 15.93 16.42
C ARG A 428 11.50 17.30 16.86
N GLU A 429 10.55 17.31 17.80
CA GLU A 429 10.35 18.47 18.63
C GLU A 429 11.73 18.79 19.19
N ASP A 430 12.08 20.08 19.18
CA ASP A 430 13.32 20.59 19.72
C ASP A 430 13.67 19.82 21.00
N VAL A 431 14.91 19.31 21.12
CA VAL A 431 15.40 18.64 22.33
C VAL A 431 15.29 19.55 23.56
N GLY A 432 15.08 20.86 23.36
CA GLY A 432 14.65 21.81 24.37
C GLY A 432 13.22 21.61 24.91
N THR A 433 12.43 20.69 24.35
CA THR A 433 11.09 20.33 24.83
C THR A 433 11.12 19.01 25.61
N PRO A 434 10.31 18.87 26.67
CA PRO A 434 10.25 17.62 27.45
C PRO A 434 9.88 16.39 26.60
N ARG A 435 9.03 16.56 25.58
CA ARG A 435 8.58 15.48 24.70
C ARG A 435 9.69 15.05 23.71
N GLY A 436 10.35 16.00 23.04
CA GLY A 436 11.46 15.70 22.13
C GLY A 436 12.62 15.00 22.84
N LEU A 437 12.91 15.41 24.07
CA LEU A 437 13.95 14.81 24.92
C LEU A 437 13.65 13.33 25.27
N VAL A 438 12.41 13.01 25.64
CA VAL A 438 11.99 11.63 25.93
C VAL A 438 12.01 10.75 24.68
N GLN A 439 11.55 11.26 23.55
CA GLN A 439 11.55 10.50 22.31
C GLN A 439 12.96 10.08 21.91
N GLN A 440 13.91 11.02 21.92
CA GLN A 440 15.30 10.71 21.58
C GLN A 440 15.97 9.79 22.60
N TYR A 441 15.66 9.93 23.91
CA TYR A 441 16.12 8.98 24.92
C TYR A 441 15.67 7.54 24.60
N LEU A 442 14.38 7.34 24.34
CA LEU A 442 13.84 6.01 24.08
C LEU A 442 14.36 5.42 22.76
N VAL A 443 14.64 6.22 21.72
CA VAL A 443 15.30 5.75 20.48
C VAL A 443 16.65 5.13 20.82
N HIS A 444 17.46 5.82 21.62
CA HIS A 444 18.77 5.30 22.02
C HIS A 444 18.66 4.00 22.84
N GLN A 445 17.58 3.82 23.60
CA GLN A 445 17.42 2.61 24.41
C GLN A 445 16.95 1.39 23.61
N PHE A 446 16.02 1.56 22.66
CA PHE A 446 15.36 0.44 21.99
C PHE A 446 15.89 0.13 20.59
N ALA A 447 16.47 1.12 19.90
CA ALA A 447 16.94 0.91 18.54
C ALA A 447 18.14 -0.06 18.41
N PRO A 448 19.13 -0.08 19.33
CA PRO A 448 20.23 -1.04 19.26
C PRO A 448 19.78 -2.51 19.32
N VAL A 449 18.75 -2.81 20.11
CA VAL A 449 18.17 -4.17 20.21
C VAL A 449 17.58 -4.62 18.88
N ALA A 450 16.82 -3.74 18.23
CA ALA A 450 16.21 -4.05 16.95
C ALA A 450 17.25 -4.24 15.84
N VAL A 451 18.26 -3.38 15.80
CA VAL A 451 19.37 -3.51 14.85
C VAL A 451 20.12 -4.84 15.04
N ALA A 452 20.42 -5.22 16.29
CA ALA A 452 21.09 -6.47 16.59
C ALA A 452 20.28 -7.72 16.17
N GLN A 453 18.95 -7.69 16.35
CA GLN A 453 18.08 -8.77 15.88
C GLN A 453 18.05 -8.88 14.34
N HIS A 454 18.10 -7.76 13.62
CA HIS A 454 18.11 -7.75 12.15
C HIS A 454 19.40 -8.32 11.56
N LEU A 455 20.55 -7.86 12.08
CA LEU A 455 21.87 -8.17 11.54
C LEU A 455 22.33 -9.60 11.87
N GLY A 456 21.63 -10.28 12.79
CA GLY A 456 21.96 -11.61 13.26
C GLY A 456 23.28 -11.67 14.05
N PRO A 457 23.68 -12.86 14.52
CA PRO A 457 24.88 -13.03 15.35
C PRO A 457 26.20 -12.69 14.65
N THR A 458 26.22 -12.66 13.32
CA THR A 458 27.41 -12.44 12.49
C THR A 458 27.57 -11.01 11.99
N GLY A 459 26.50 -10.22 11.98
CA GLY A 459 26.55 -8.80 11.62
C GLY A 459 26.99 -7.99 12.84
N GLY A 460 28.29 -8.03 13.14
CA GLY A 460 28.85 -7.36 14.30
C GLY A 460 28.39 -5.91 14.41
N MET A 461 27.89 -5.52 15.58
CA MET A 461 27.53 -4.14 15.95
C MET A 461 28.72 -3.15 15.99
N ALA A 462 29.83 -3.47 15.32
CA ALA A 462 31.08 -2.72 15.42
C ALA A 462 31.01 -1.31 14.80
N SER A 463 29.95 -0.95 14.07
CA SER A 463 29.85 0.33 13.36
C SER A 463 28.76 1.29 13.85
N LEU A 464 28.19 1.11 15.06
CA LEU A 464 27.32 2.12 15.67
C LEU A 464 28.13 3.36 16.10
N TYR A 465 28.52 4.19 15.13
CA TYR A 465 28.86 5.61 15.33
C TYR A 465 27.58 6.42 15.65
N LEU A 466 26.81 5.99 16.66
CA LEU A 466 25.92 6.88 17.41
C LEU A 466 26.59 7.41 18.69
N GLY A 467 27.75 6.87 19.08
CA GLY A 467 28.64 7.51 20.05
C GLY A 467 29.56 8.49 19.32
N SER A 468 29.38 9.80 19.44
CA SER A 468 30.13 10.52 20.47
C SER A 468 29.62 11.94 20.75
N THR A 469 28.43 12.34 20.27
CA THR A 469 27.79 13.61 20.67
C THR A 469 26.27 13.46 20.75
N GLY A 470 25.66 13.85 21.88
CA GLY A 470 24.19 13.95 22.02
C GLY A 470 23.42 12.74 22.56
N VAL A 471 24.10 11.77 23.20
CA VAL A 471 23.39 10.67 23.88
C VAL A 471 22.66 11.21 25.11
N ILE A 472 21.34 11.16 25.06
CA ILE A 472 20.47 11.55 26.18
C ILE A 472 20.52 10.44 27.23
N SER A 473 20.93 10.79 28.45
CA SER A 473 20.92 9.87 29.59
C SER A 473 19.53 9.84 30.24
N PHE A 474 19.26 8.83 31.08
CA PHE A 474 18.02 8.82 31.86
C PHE A 474 17.91 10.06 32.75
N ASP A 475 19.04 10.56 33.27
CA ASP A 475 19.08 11.79 34.06
C ASP A 475 18.60 13.03 33.29
N SER A 476 18.70 13.02 31.96
CA SER A 476 18.15 14.10 31.15
C SER A 476 16.62 14.07 31.11
N VAL A 477 15.99 12.91 31.27
CA VAL A 477 14.53 12.74 31.11
C VAL A 477 13.78 12.43 32.41
N LYS A 478 14.48 12.19 33.53
CA LYS A 478 13.87 11.85 34.82
C LYS A 478 12.93 12.93 35.37
N ASP A 479 13.17 14.19 35.00
CA ASP A 479 12.41 15.36 35.44
C ASP A 479 11.29 15.74 34.45
N VAL A 480 11.15 15.01 33.35
CA VAL A 480 10.04 15.20 32.40
C VAL A 480 8.73 14.74 33.03
N PRO A 481 7.62 15.50 32.92
CA PRO A 481 6.35 15.12 33.51
C PRO A 481 5.93 13.69 33.13
N ALA A 482 5.57 12.88 34.13
CA ALA A 482 5.21 11.47 33.95
C ALA A 482 4.11 11.26 32.89
N GLY A 483 3.16 12.20 32.76
CA GLY A 483 2.13 12.16 31.72
C GLY A 483 2.72 12.20 30.29
N VAL A 484 3.72 13.06 30.05
CA VAL A 484 4.41 13.18 28.76
C VAL A 484 5.25 11.94 28.49
N PHE A 485 6.02 11.49 29.48
CA PHE A 485 6.83 10.29 29.34
C PHE A 485 5.98 9.05 29.04
N ASN A 486 4.89 8.87 29.80
CA ASN A 486 3.95 7.77 29.59
C ASN A 486 3.31 7.85 28.21
N GLU A 487 2.84 9.02 27.78
CA GLU A 487 2.26 9.21 26.45
C GLU A 487 3.24 8.78 25.34
N GLU A 488 4.51 9.18 25.44
CA GLU A 488 5.54 8.80 24.47
C GLU A 488 5.89 7.31 24.57
N LEU A 489 5.98 6.74 25.78
CA LEU A 489 6.20 5.31 25.97
C LEU A 489 5.02 4.47 25.40
N ARG A 490 3.76 4.94 25.52
CA ARG A 490 2.59 4.27 24.92
C ARG A 490 2.73 4.14 23.41
N ARG A 491 3.35 5.13 22.77
CA ARG A 491 3.57 5.10 21.33
C ARG A 491 4.69 4.11 20.95
N TYR A 492 5.57 3.72 21.88
CA TYR A 492 6.69 2.79 21.68
C TYR A 492 6.27 1.32 21.70
N LEU A 493 5.12 0.97 22.29
CA LEU A 493 4.68 -0.42 22.48
C LEU A 493 3.66 -0.84 21.39
N PRO A 494 3.86 -1.96 20.68
CA PRO A 494 2.95 -2.41 19.63
C PRO A 494 1.68 -3.04 20.21
N LYS A 495 0.59 -2.94 19.44
CA LYS A 495 -0.76 -3.37 19.82
C LYS A 495 -1.06 -4.88 19.84
N PRO A 496 -0.19 -5.85 19.44
CA PRO A 496 -0.49 -7.27 19.64
C PRO A 496 0.32 -7.87 20.78
N LEU A 497 1.00 -7.08 21.62
CA LEU A 497 1.54 -7.63 22.86
C LEU A 497 0.36 -8.03 23.74
N ASN A 498 0.20 -9.33 23.92
CA ASN A 498 -0.68 -9.87 24.95
C ASN A 498 -0.14 -9.37 26.29
N LEU A 499 -0.67 -8.23 26.76
CA LEU A 499 -0.21 -7.54 27.96
C LEU A 499 -0.21 -8.47 29.18
N SER A 500 -1.00 -9.55 29.17
CA SER A 500 -0.95 -10.60 30.19
C SER A 500 0.40 -11.30 30.28
N SER A 501 1.08 -11.55 29.16
CA SER A 501 2.39 -12.21 29.11
C SER A 501 3.52 -11.31 29.59
N ILE A 502 3.40 -9.99 29.34
CA ILE A 502 4.31 -8.98 29.90
C ILE A 502 4.14 -8.87 31.41
N VAL A 503 2.89 -8.90 31.89
CA VAL A 503 2.56 -8.82 33.31
C VAL A 503 3.02 -10.08 34.05
N GLU A 504 2.93 -11.28 33.45
CA GLU A 504 3.50 -12.50 34.02
C GLU A 504 5.04 -12.46 34.07
N ALA A 505 5.69 -11.95 33.03
CA ALA A 505 7.15 -11.78 33.02
C ALA A 505 7.65 -10.75 34.06
N LEU A 506 6.92 -9.65 34.25
CA LEU A 506 7.27 -8.61 35.24
C LEU A 506 6.95 -9.02 36.69
N ARG A 507 5.95 -9.89 36.90
CA ARG A 507 5.67 -10.51 38.22
C ARG A 507 6.80 -11.42 38.69
N GLY A 508 7.61 -11.96 37.78
CA GLY A 508 8.79 -12.77 38.13
C GLY A 508 9.97 -11.94 38.66
N HIS A 509 9.95 -10.61 38.52
CA HIS A 509 11.11 -9.74 38.76
C HIS A 509 10.87 -8.53 39.67
N THR A 510 9.67 -8.31 40.19
CA THR A 510 9.41 -7.23 41.17
C THR A 510 8.38 -7.64 42.24
N ASP A 511 8.64 -7.30 43.50
CA ASP A 511 7.73 -7.48 44.67
C ASP A 511 6.51 -6.52 44.67
N ALA A 512 6.15 -5.94 43.53
CA ALA A 512 5.07 -4.96 43.42
C ALA A 512 3.79 -5.59 42.85
N ALA A 513 2.70 -5.52 43.61
CA ALA A 513 1.40 -6.06 43.24
C ALA A 513 0.74 -5.26 42.10
N VAL A 514 0.59 -5.88 40.93
CA VAL A 514 -0.23 -5.37 39.82
C VAL A 514 -1.63 -5.98 39.90
N VAL A 515 -2.63 -5.16 40.25
CA VAL A 515 -4.06 -5.52 40.20
C VAL A 515 -4.69 -4.96 38.93
N LEU A 516 -5.23 -5.84 38.07
CA LEU A 516 -5.98 -5.47 36.87
C LEU A 516 -7.49 -5.59 37.14
N ARG A 517 -8.27 -4.62 36.66
CA ARG A 517 -9.70 -4.79 36.38
C ARG A 517 -9.89 -4.81 34.88
N THR A 518 -10.41 -5.91 34.36
CA THR A 518 -10.93 -6.02 32.99
C THR A 518 -12.19 -5.16 32.85
N PRO A 519 -12.39 -4.43 31.75
CA PRO A 519 -13.73 -4.02 31.34
C PRO A 519 -14.53 -5.30 31.08
N ALA A 520 -15.79 -5.33 31.52
CA ALA A 520 -16.66 -6.49 31.39
C ALA A 520 -16.64 -7.03 29.95
N SER A 521 -16.29 -8.31 29.85
CA SER A 521 -16.45 -9.14 28.66
C SER A 521 -17.86 -8.97 28.07
N PHE A 522 -17.94 -8.60 26.79
CA PHE A 522 -19.17 -8.80 26.03
C PHE A 522 -19.39 -10.32 25.95
N THR A 523 -20.39 -10.79 26.68
CA THR A 523 -20.79 -12.19 26.73
C THR A 523 -21.47 -12.52 25.39
N PRO A 524 -21.11 -13.60 24.69
CA PRO A 524 -21.88 -14.06 23.55
C PRO A 524 -23.18 -14.67 24.10
N GLY A 525 -24.28 -13.94 23.99
CA GLY A 525 -25.61 -14.44 24.29
C GLY A 525 -26.13 -15.30 23.13
N LEU A 526 -26.21 -16.60 23.36
CA LEU A 526 -27.12 -17.52 22.68
C LEU A 526 -28.56 -16.99 22.76
N VAL A 527 -29.24 -16.85 21.61
CA VAL A 527 -30.49 -17.53 21.17
C VAL A 527 -30.74 -17.09 19.73
#